data_AF-A0A7L4QCT7-F1
#
_entry.id   AF-A0A7L4QCT7-F1
#
_cell.length_a   1.000
_cell.length_b   1.000
_cell.length_c   1.000
_cell.angle_alpha   90.00
_cell.angle_beta   90.00
_cell.angle_gamma   90.00
#
_symmetry.space_group_name_H-M   'P 1'
#
loop_
_entity.id
_entity.type
_entity.pdbx_description
1 polymer ?
#
loop_
_entity_poly.entity_id
_entity_poly.type
_entity_poly.pdbx_seq_one_letter_code
_entity_poly.pdbx_strand_id
1 'polypeptide(L)'
;MLLCTSCFEGIKDPFIFLPRAFDPYSDRRFMRVCSPSMMIGPSPSKGVVFNKGPEVAVRFRSSMEGDQREVPNIMDRYLSFMGVGIRLRGDERVPRRDIISDFLEASLTLDYDVLPWARASIRMGNLISLVVRRVRSLPVIEEAKVAFIERWAGMAKGMYERGDAFPQLRWVAISNQALLEHWCGDHDQALSLLEYVMKKKLSDQDRLEAIIKKASVLMDIDRVQEAGKLIAKVPDDLVDFRLSLIKQVLGGGE
;
A
#
# COMPACT_ATOMS: atom_id res chain seq x y z
N MET A 1 -2.70 2.43 25.66
CA MET A 1 -2.20 3.82 25.79
C MET A 1 -2.71 4.57 24.57
N LEU A 2 -3.61 5.53 24.75
CA LEU A 2 -4.11 6.37 23.66
C LEU A 2 -3.03 7.39 23.28
N LEU A 3 -2.81 7.60 21.99
CA LEU A 3 -1.97 8.69 21.49
C LEU A 3 -2.78 9.98 21.65
N CYS A 4 -2.21 11.04 22.23
CA CYS A 4 -2.93 12.31 22.31
C CYS A 4 -3.06 12.95 20.92
N THR A 5 -4.11 13.75 20.73
CA THR A 5 -4.39 14.42 19.45
C THR A 5 -3.22 15.28 18.98
N SER A 6 -2.50 15.94 19.89
CA SER A 6 -1.31 16.75 19.55
C SER A 6 -0.15 15.90 19.00
N CYS A 7 0.07 14.69 19.55
CA CYS A 7 1.07 13.76 18.99
C CYS A 7 0.65 13.25 17.61
N PHE A 8 -0.65 13.08 17.37
CA PHE A 8 -1.19 12.66 16.08
C PHE A 8 -1.13 13.79 15.04
N GLU A 9 -1.45 15.02 15.44
CA GLU A 9 -1.29 16.23 14.62
C GLU A 9 0.18 16.50 14.26
N GLY A 10 1.14 16.01 15.06
CA GLY A 10 2.55 16.02 14.69
C GLY A 10 2.86 15.19 13.44
N ILE A 11 1.97 14.28 13.06
CA ILE A 11 2.03 13.44 11.86
C ILE A 11 1.24 14.10 10.71
N LYS A 12 1.43 15.40 10.42
CA LYS A 12 0.70 16.03 9.30
C LYS A 12 1.03 15.42 7.94
N ASP A 13 2.22 14.85 7.82
CA ASP A 13 2.70 14.17 6.63
C ASP A 13 3.50 12.90 7.04
N PRO A 14 3.02 11.69 6.70
CA PRO A 14 3.68 10.44 7.03
C PRO A 14 4.96 10.19 6.21
N PHE A 15 5.18 10.96 5.14
CA PHE A 15 6.31 10.85 4.22
C PHE A 15 7.38 11.92 4.44
N ILE A 16 7.11 12.99 5.18
CA ILE A 16 8.14 13.98 5.55
C ILE A 16 9.02 13.45 6.69
N PHE A 17 10.34 13.60 6.53
CA PHE A 17 11.29 13.40 7.62
C PHE A 17 11.38 14.65 8.48
N LEU A 18 10.85 14.61 9.71
CA LEU A 18 10.98 15.69 10.68
C LEU A 18 12.14 15.39 11.65
N PRO A 19 13.25 16.17 11.65
CA PRO A 19 14.45 15.88 12.45
C PRO A 19 14.24 15.83 13.97
N ARG A 20 13.12 16.34 14.47
CA ARG A 20 12.76 16.41 15.90
C ARG A 20 11.37 15.88 16.22
N ALA A 21 10.66 15.28 15.26
CA ALA A 21 9.40 14.63 15.59
C ALA A 21 9.69 13.31 16.31
N PHE A 22 9.06 13.10 17.46
CA PHE A 22 8.79 11.75 17.93
C PHE A 22 7.92 11.10 16.87
N ASP A 23 8.53 10.34 15.97
CA ASP A 23 7.79 9.57 14.99
C ASP A 23 7.11 8.42 15.75
N PRO A 24 5.80 8.46 16.00
CA PRO A 24 5.15 7.43 16.82
C PRO A 24 5.17 6.06 16.14
N TYR A 25 5.48 6.04 14.84
CA TYR A 25 5.68 4.81 14.11
C TYR A 25 7.08 4.21 14.35
N SER A 26 8.07 5.05 14.67
CA SER A 26 9.45 4.62 14.97
C SER A 26 9.62 3.96 16.33
N ASP A 27 8.65 4.19 17.20
CA ASP A 27 8.71 3.75 18.57
C ASP A 27 8.40 2.25 18.64
N ARG A 28 9.44 1.49 19.01
CA ARG A 28 9.41 0.02 19.15
C ARG A 28 8.26 -0.48 20.05
N ARG A 29 7.73 0.37 20.94
CA ARG A 29 6.59 0.03 21.81
C ARG A 29 5.28 -0.15 21.03
N PHE A 30 5.11 0.55 19.90
CA PHE A 30 3.94 0.43 19.01
C PHE A 30 4.13 -0.62 17.90
N MET A 31 5.31 -1.25 17.83
CA MET A 31 5.66 -2.25 16.81
C MET A 31 5.55 -3.71 17.28
N ARG A 32 5.09 -3.98 18.52
CA ARG A 32 5.01 -5.34 19.08
C ARG A 32 4.03 -6.30 18.36
N VAL A 33 3.17 -5.80 17.48
CA VAL A 33 2.13 -6.59 16.80
C VAL A 33 2.33 -6.63 15.27
N CYS A 34 3.36 -5.97 14.74
CA CYS A 34 3.59 -5.93 13.30
C CYS A 34 4.64 -6.97 12.90
N SER A 35 4.28 -7.87 11.99
CA SER A 35 5.23 -8.65 11.19
C SER A 35 6.23 -7.70 10.49
N PRO A 36 7.38 -8.20 9.98
CA PRO A 36 8.52 -7.36 9.55
C PRO A 36 8.26 -6.37 8.40
N SER A 37 7.02 -6.27 7.92
CA SER A 37 6.58 -5.56 6.72
C SER A 37 6.18 -4.10 6.91
N MET A 38 6.39 -3.49 8.09
CA MET A 38 6.18 -2.05 8.22
C MET A 38 7.02 -1.46 9.34
N MET A 39 8.32 -1.25 9.08
CA MET A 39 9.12 -0.32 9.89
C MET A 39 8.91 1.10 9.35
N ILE A 40 7.86 1.77 9.79
CA ILE A 40 7.72 3.21 9.59
C ILE A 40 8.51 3.84 10.75
N GLY A 41 9.77 4.25 10.56
CA GLY A 41 10.62 4.83 11.60
C GLY A 41 11.94 5.37 11.03
N PRO A 42 12.83 6.04 11.81
CA PRO A 42 14.14 6.42 11.35
C PRO A 42 14.89 5.14 11.00
N SER A 43 15.05 4.92 9.70
CA SER A 43 16.09 4.05 9.21
C SER A 43 17.40 4.60 9.76
N PRO A 44 18.17 3.83 10.57
CA PRO A 44 19.48 4.29 10.98
C PRO A 44 20.23 4.62 9.71
N SER A 45 20.63 5.88 9.56
CA SER A 45 21.45 6.38 8.45
C SER A 45 22.78 5.64 8.29
N LYS A 46 23.06 4.67 9.18
CA LYS A 46 24.27 3.84 9.26
C LYS A 46 24.06 2.37 8.91
N GLY A 47 22.86 1.97 8.45
CA GLY A 47 22.69 0.66 7.81
C GLY A 47 23.39 0.68 6.46
N VAL A 48 24.54 0.01 6.35
CA VAL A 48 25.27 -0.15 5.09
C VAL A 48 24.42 -1.00 4.15
N VAL A 49 23.72 -0.34 3.24
CA VAL A 49 23.14 -0.98 2.05
C VAL A 49 24.25 -1.04 1.03
N PHE A 50 24.71 -2.25 0.70
CA PHE A 50 25.59 -2.45 -0.44
C PHE A 50 24.83 -2.01 -1.71
N ASN A 51 25.27 -0.86 -2.23
CA ASN A 51 24.86 -0.15 -3.44
C ASN A 51 23.54 0.67 -3.40
N LYS A 52 23.78 1.99 -3.34
CA LYS A 52 22.99 3.12 -3.91
C LYS A 52 22.00 3.84 -3.01
N GLY A 53 22.54 4.45 -1.95
CA GLY A 53 22.13 5.79 -1.55
C GLY A 53 22.55 6.87 -2.60
N PRO A 54 22.28 8.15 -2.29
CA PRO A 54 22.15 9.38 -3.13
C PRO A 54 21.79 9.36 -4.63
N GLU A 55 22.14 8.35 -5.41
CA GLU A 55 22.15 8.42 -6.88
C GLU A 55 20.74 8.56 -7.49
N VAL A 56 19.73 7.87 -6.94
CA VAL A 56 18.35 7.96 -7.45
C VAL A 56 17.73 9.31 -7.13
N ALA A 57 17.95 9.84 -5.93
CA ALA A 57 17.43 11.15 -5.55
C ALA A 57 18.07 12.26 -6.39
N VAL A 58 19.38 12.18 -6.64
CA VAL A 58 20.09 13.11 -7.53
C VAL A 58 19.58 13.00 -8.96
N ARG A 59 19.45 11.78 -9.50
CA ARG A 59 18.94 11.56 -10.85
C ARG A 59 17.50 12.04 -11.00
N PHE A 60 16.65 11.74 -10.03
CA PHE A 60 15.26 12.19 -10.02
C PHE A 60 15.16 13.71 -10.03
N ARG A 61 15.87 14.39 -9.10
CA ARG A 61 15.88 15.87 -9.05
C ARG A 61 16.44 16.48 -10.33
N SER A 62 17.52 15.93 -10.87
CA SER A 62 18.07 16.36 -12.16
C SER A 62 17.09 16.15 -13.32
N SER A 63 16.30 15.07 -13.33
CA SER A 63 15.23 14.86 -14.32
C SER A 63 14.05 15.82 -14.12
N MET A 64 13.70 16.16 -12.87
CA MET A 64 12.65 17.14 -12.57
C MET A 64 13.00 18.54 -13.08
N GLU A 65 14.28 18.92 -12.97
CA GLU A 65 14.81 20.21 -13.45
C GLU A 65 15.14 20.21 -14.96
N GLY A 66 15.33 19.02 -15.55
CA GLY A 66 15.74 18.83 -16.94
C GLY A 66 14.72 18.04 -17.76
N ASP A 67 15.12 16.86 -18.26
CA ASP A 67 14.24 15.99 -19.03
C ASP A 67 13.32 15.17 -18.12
N GLN A 68 12.09 15.67 -17.93
CA GLN A 68 11.09 15.05 -17.07
C GLN A 68 10.54 13.73 -17.65
N ARG A 69 10.81 13.38 -18.92
CA ARG A 69 10.35 12.12 -19.53
C ARG A 69 10.91 10.88 -18.85
N GLU A 70 12.03 11.01 -18.14
CA GLU A 70 12.65 9.92 -17.39
C GLU A 70 11.99 9.66 -16.03
N VAL A 71 11.24 10.64 -15.50
CA VAL A 71 10.62 10.58 -14.16
C VAL A 71 9.75 9.32 -13.97
N PRO A 72 8.84 8.97 -14.90
CA PRO A 72 8.05 7.74 -14.78
C PRO A 72 8.88 6.46 -14.60
N ASN A 73 9.97 6.33 -15.36
CA ASN A 73 10.84 5.16 -15.31
C ASN A 73 11.66 5.10 -14.02
N ILE A 74 12.17 6.26 -13.56
CA ILE A 74 12.92 6.35 -12.30
C ILE A 74 12.04 5.93 -11.13
N MET A 75 10.82 6.47 -11.05
CA MET A 75 9.88 6.16 -9.97
C MET A 75 9.46 4.70 -9.96
N ASP A 76 8.99 4.15 -11.09
CA ASP A 76 8.53 2.76 -11.17
C ASP A 76 9.65 1.78 -10.79
N ARG A 77 10.85 1.96 -11.34
CA ARG A 77 12.00 1.09 -11.04
C ARG A 77 12.43 1.18 -9.58
N TYR A 78 12.52 2.40 -9.03
CA TYR A 78 12.91 2.58 -7.64
C TYR A 78 11.91 1.94 -6.68
N LEU A 79 10.61 2.26 -6.84
CA LEU A 79 9.56 1.72 -5.97
C LEU A 79 9.49 0.20 -6.08
N SER A 80 9.58 -0.35 -7.29
CA SER A 80 9.63 -1.80 -7.50
C SER A 80 10.84 -2.43 -6.82
N PHE A 81 12.04 -1.86 -6.98
CA PHE A 81 13.28 -2.38 -6.39
C PHE A 81 13.24 -2.35 -4.86
N MET A 82 12.63 -1.30 -4.29
CA MET A 82 12.46 -1.16 -2.84
C MET A 82 11.43 -2.14 -2.26
N GLY A 83 10.70 -2.88 -3.10
CA GLY A 83 9.73 -3.88 -2.68
C GLY A 83 8.30 -3.35 -2.54
N VAL A 84 7.99 -2.19 -3.13
CA VAL A 84 6.62 -1.70 -3.26
C VAL A 84 5.96 -2.46 -4.40
N GLY A 85 5.12 -3.44 -4.07
CA GLY A 85 4.43 -4.29 -5.03
C GLY A 85 3.45 -3.51 -5.92
N ILE A 86 3.17 -4.04 -7.11
CA ILE A 86 2.11 -3.47 -7.97
C ILE A 86 0.74 -3.93 -7.49
N ARG A 87 0.68 -5.13 -6.90
CA ARG A 87 -0.49 -5.67 -6.21
C ARG A 87 -0.35 -5.38 -4.73
N LEU A 88 -1.31 -4.66 -4.17
CA LEU A 88 -1.40 -4.36 -2.76
C LEU A 88 -1.80 -5.62 -1.98
N ARG A 89 -1.02 -5.95 -0.96
CA ARG A 89 -1.14 -7.16 -0.12
C ARG A 89 -1.05 -6.80 1.36
N GLY A 90 -0.55 -5.60 1.71
CA GLY A 90 -0.42 -5.16 3.09
C GLY A 90 0.92 -5.52 3.74
N ASP A 91 1.82 -6.19 3.01
CA ASP A 91 3.13 -6.60 3.49
C ASP A 91 4.29 -5.99 2.68
N GLU A 92 4.02 -4.95 1.90
CA GLU A 92 5.02 -4.27 1.10
C GLU A 92 6.06 -3.56 1.95
N ARG A 93 7.28 -3.49 1.42
CA ARG A 93 8.34 -2.70 2.03
C ARG A 93 8.11 -1.22 1.78
N VAL A 94 8.27 -0.41 2.82
CA VAL A 94 8.24 1.05 2.72
C VAL A 94 9.65 1.58 2.44
N PRO A 95 9.88 2.32 1.32
CA PRO A 95 11.16 2.92 1.02
C PRO A 95 11.60 3.98 2.04
N ARG A 96 12.84 4.48 1.92
CA ARG A 96 13.30 5.59 2.74
C ARG A 96 12.52 6.86 2.40
N ARG A 97 12.17 7.64 3.43
CA ARG A 97 11.27 8.81 3.33
C ARG A 97 11.85 9.99 2.55
N ASP A 98 13.18 10.07 2.47
CA ASP A 98 13.92 11.18 1.87
C ASP A 98 13.58 11.45 0.41
N ILE A 99 13.17 10.44 -0.36
CA ILE A 99 12.77 10.60 -1.77
C ILE A 99 11.26 10.44 -2.01
N ILE A 100 10.52 9.92 -1.03
CA ILE A 100 9.09 9.61 -1.20
C ILE A 100 8.24 10.87 -1.21
N SER A 101 8.65 11.91 -0.47
CA SER A 101 8.02 13.23 -0.54
C SER A 101 8.16 13.82 -1.95
N ASP A 102 9.36 13.78 -2.54
CA ASP A 102 9.61 14.27 -3.91
C ASP A 102 8.78 13.49 -4.95
N PHE A 103 8.66 12.18 -4.76
CA PHE A 103 7.84 11.32 -5.62
C PHE A 103 6.35 11.61 -5.49
N LEU A 104 5.88 11.86 -4.27
CA LEU A 104 4.50 12.25 -4.03
C LEU A 104 4.20 13.58 -4.71
N GLU A 105 5.06 14.59 -4.54
CA GLU A 105 4.92 15.89 -5.18
C GLU A 105 4.85 15.74 -6.71
N ALA A 106 5.82 15.04 -7.32
CA ALA A 106 5.80 14.80 -8.75
C ALA A 106 4.55 14.06 -9.22
N SER A 107 4.05 13.10 -8.43
CA SER A 107 2.80 12.40 -8.76
C SER A 107 1.58 13.32 -8.71
N LEU A 108 1.61 14.40 -7.92
CA LEU A 108 0.52 15.37 -7.84
C LEU A 108 0.62 16.46 -8.92
N THR A 109 1.82 16.83 -9.33
CA THR A 109 2.05 17.97 -10.26
C THR A 109 2.21 17.56 -11.72
N LEU A 110 2.70 16.34 -11.98
CA LEU A 110 2.94 15.83 -13.31
C LEU A 110 1.85 14.86 -13.74
N ASP A 111 1.59 14.83 -15.04
CA ASP A 111 0.68 13.85 -15.64
C ASP A 111 1.26 13.32 -16.94
N TYR A 112 1.35 11.99 -17.04
CA TYR A 112 1.92 11.31 -18.19
C TYR A 112 1.03 10.14 -18.60
N ASP A 113 0.63 10.10 -19.86
CA ASP A 113 -0.09 8.95 -20.43
C ASP A 113 0.88 7.85 -20.90
N VAL A 114 1.67 7.32 -19.96
CA VAL A 114 2.63 6.24 -20.26
C VAL A 114 2.57 5.15 -19.19
N LEU A 115 2.74 3.90 -19.63
CA LEU A 115 2.62 2.74 -18.75
C LEU A 115 3.54 2.76 -17.50
N PRO A 116 4.82 3.19 -17.58
CA PRO A 116 5.65 3.34 -16.39
C PRO A 116 5.06 4.32 -15.37
N TRP A 117 4.38 5.38 -15.81
CA TRP A 117 3.74 6.36 -14.92
C TRP A 117 2.55 5.76 -14.20
N ALA A 118 1.72 5.00 -14.91
CA ALA A 118 0.60 4.29 -14.32
C ALA A 118 1.07 3.25 -13.27
N ARG A 119 2.14 2.51 -13.56
CA ARG A 119 2.74 1.57 -12.58
C ARG A 119 3.32 2.29 -11.37
N ALA A 120 4.06 3.38 -11.59
CA ALA A 120 4.58 4.21 -10.51
C ALA A 120 3.45 4.78 -9.63
N SER A 121 2.37 5.26 -10.27
CA SER A 121 1.18 5.78 -9.59
C SER A 121 0.54 4.69 -8.73
N ILE A 122 0.26 3.49 -9.27
CA ILE A 122 -0.28 2.37 -8.47
C ILE A 122 0.61 2.06 -7.26
N ARG A 123 1.93 2.03 -7.43
CA ARG A 123 2.86 1.77 -6.31
C ARG A 123 2.82 2.88 -5.27
N MET A 124 2.72 4.14 -5.68
CA MET A 124 2.50 5.27 -4.78
C MET A 124 1.16 5.17 -4.05
N GLY A 125 0.09 4.83 -4.76
CA GLY A 125 -1.23 4.54 -4.17
C GLY A 125 -1.17 3.42 -3.13
N ASN A 126 -0.37 2.38 -3.38
CA ASN A 126 -0.15 1.29 -2.42
C ASN A 126 0.56 1.78 -1.16
N LEU A 127 1.61 2.60 -1.28
CA LEU A 127 2.28 3.21 -0.12
C LEU A 127 1.33 4.07 0.70
N ILE A 128 0.53 4.89 0.06
CA ILE A 128 -0.46 5.74 0.73
C ILE A 128 -1.53 4.87 1.42
N SER A 129 -1.98 3.79 0.78
CA SER A 129 -2.95 2.86 1.36
C SER A 129 -2.40 2.17 2.61
N LEU A 130 -1.11 1.84 2.66
CA LEU A 130 -0.47 1.32 3.87
C LEU A 130 -0.45 2.34 5.01
N VAL A 131 -0.28 3.63 4.71
CA VAL A 131 -0.43 4.69 5.70
C VAL A 131 -1.86 4.68 6.25
N VAL A 132 -2.87 4.65 5.38
CA VAL A 132 -4.29 4.61 5.78
C VAL A 132 -4.55 3.42 6.71
N ARG A 133 -4.12 2.21 6.32
CA ARG A 133 -4.22 1.01 7.16
C ARG A 133 -3.59 1.21 8.53
N ARG A 134 -2.38 1.78 8.55
CA ARG A 134 -1.65 1.98 9.80
C ARG A 134 -2.34 2.99 10.69
N VAL A 135 -2.80 4.11 10.16
CA VAL A 135 -3.53 5.14 10.92
C VAL A 135 -4.81 4.58 11.52
N ARG A 136 -5.55 3.77 10.76
CA ARG A 136 -6.76 3.10 11.27
C ARG A 136 -6.48 2.26 12.52
N SER A 137 -5.32 1.58 12.56
CA SER A 137 -4.89 0.76 13.70
C SER A 137 -4.39 1.54 14.92
N LEU A 138 -4.14 2.86 14.80
CA LEU A 138 -3.61 3.64 15.91
C LEU A 138 -4.67 3.85 17.00
N PRO A 139 -4.29 3.83 18.29
CA PRO A 139 -5.19 4.14 19.39
C PRO A 139 -5.32 5.67 19.54
N VAL A 140 -5.92 6.34 18.55
CA VAL A 140 -6.22 7.78 18.54
C VAL A 140 -7.74 7.96 18.53
N ILE A 141 -8.23 9.12 18.98
CA ILE A 141 -9.63 9.54 18.83
C ILE A 141 -10.06 9.46 17.35
N GLU A 142 -11.24 8.89 17.09
CA GLU A 142 -11.65 8.48 15.75
C GLU A 142 -11.84 9.68 14.80
N GLU A 143 -12.36 10.79 15.31
CA GLU A 143 -12.57 12.03 14.57
C GLU A 143 -11.26 12.57 13.97
N ALA A 144 -10.15 12.46 14.71
CA ALA A 144 -8.84 12.87 14.21
C ALA A 144 -8.34 11.95 13.09
N LYS A 145 -8.67 10.65 13.15
CA LYS A 145 -8.30 9.70 12.10
C LYS A 145 -9.08 9.93 10.82
N VAL A 146 -10.38 10.23 10.91
CA VAL A 146 -11.27 10.33 9.74
C VAL A 146 -10.74 11.35 8.74
N ALA A 147 -10.50 12.60 9.17
CA ALA A 147 -10.01 13.65 8.27
C ALA A 147 -8.64 13.31 7.65
N PHE A 148 -7.77 12.64 8.43
CA PHE A 148 -6.49 12.17 7.92
C PHE A 148 -6.68 11.08 6.86
N ILE A 149 -7.47 10.05 7.17
CA ILE A 149 -7.75 8.91 6.30
C ILE A 149 -8.40 9.39 5.01
N GLU A 150 -9.41 10.26 5.06
CA GLU A 150 -10.10 10.79 3.88
C GLU A 150 -9.14 11.50 2.93
N ARG A 151 -8.25 12.36 3.45
CA ARG A 151 -7.25 13.07 2.64
C ARG A 151 -6.33 12.10 1.90
N TRP A 152 -5.75 11.14 2.62
CA TRP A 152 -4.79 10.20 2.04
C TRP A 152 -5.46 9.14 1.15
N ALA A 153 -6.64 8.67 1.52
CA ALA A 153 -7.45 7.79 0.69
C ALA A 153 -7.82 8.47 -0.62
N GLY A 154 -8.22 9.75 -0.61
CA GLY A 154 -8.48 10.53 -1.81
C GLY A 154 -7.28 10.58 -2.76
N MET A 155 -6.07 10.82 -2.23
CA MET A 155 -4.84 10.78 -3.02
C MET A 155 -4.57 9.39 -3.60
N ALA A 156 -4.70 8.32 -2.80
CA ALA A 156 -4.50 6.95 -3.27
C ALA A 156 -5.50 6.56 -4.37
N LYS A 157 -6.78 6.96 -4.24
CA LYS A 157 -7.81 6.73 -5.27
C LYS A 157 -7.41 7.37 -6.61
N GLY A 158 -6.97 8.63 -6.60
CA GLY A 158 -6.47 9.29 -7.82
C GLY A 158 -5.28 8.57 -8.46
N MET A 159 -4.39 7.96 -7.66
CA MET A 159 -3.30 7.14 -8.19
C MET A 159 -3.78 5.83 -8.82
N TYR A 160 -4.84 5.22 -8.29
CA TYR A 160 -5.45 4.01 -8.86
C TYR A 160 -6.25 4.30 -10.12
N GLU A 161 -6.94 5.44 -10.21
CA GLU A 161 -7.65 5.90 -11.41
C GLU A 161 -6.71 6.01 -12.61
N ARG A 162 -5.48 6.53 -12.41
CA ARG A 162 -4.45 6.54 -13.45
C ARG A 162 -4.02 5.14 -13.89
N GLY A 163 -4.02 4.18 -12.96
CA GLY A 163 -3.80 2.77 -13.27
C GLY A 163 -4.94 2.16 -14.10
N ASP A 164 -6.18 2.53 -13.81
CA ASP A 164 -7.39 2.02 -14.48
C ASP A 164 -7.51 2.46 -15.95
N ALA A 165 -6.90 3.58 -16.31
CA ALA A 165 -6.77 4.03 -17.69
C ALA A 165 -6.03 3.02 -18.59
N PHE A 166 -5.19 2.15 -18.01
CA PHE A 166 -4.39 1.15 -18.76
C PHE A 166 -5.01 -0.26 -18.64
N PRO A 167 -5.44 -0.89 -19.76
CA PRO A 167 -6.12 -2.19 -19.73
C PRO A 167 -5.39 -3.30 -18.97
N GLN A 168 -4.06 -3.34 -19.06
CA GLN A 168 -3.21 -4.32 -18.38
C GLN A 168 -3.04 -4.07 -16.87
N LEU A 169 -3.46 -2.91 -16.36
CA LEU A 169 -3.36 -2.54 -14.95
C LEU A 169 -4.72 -2.37 -14.28
N ARG A 170 -5.79 -2.16 -15.05
CA ARG A 170 -7.17 -1.98 -14.58
C ARG A 170 -7.57 -2.87 -13.42
N TRP A 171 -7.46 -4.18 -13.57
CA TRP A 171 -7.91 -5.11 -12.53
C TRP A 171 -7.02 -5.09 -11.28
N VAL A 172 -5.74 -4.76 -11.45
CA VAL A 172 -4.83 -4.54 -10.33
C VAL A 172 -5.21 -3.26 -9.59
N ALA A 173 -5.46 -2.16 -10.30
CA ALA A 173 -5.87 -0.89 -9.72
C ALA A 173 -7.17 -1.02 -8.92
N ILE A 174 -8.22 -1.59 -9.53
CA ILE A 174 -9.52 -1.77 -8.86
C ILE A 174 -9.41 -2.70 -7.64
N SER A 175 -8.67 -3.80 -7.75
CA SER A 175 -8.49 -4.70 -6.61
C SER A 175 -7.61 -4.11 -5.51
N ASN A 176 -6.69 -3.20 -5.81
CA ASN A 176 -5.93 -2.47 -4.78
C ASN A 176 -6.81 -1.42 -4.11
N GLN A 177 -7.62 -0.68 -4.89
CA GLN A 177 -8.60 0.25 -4.36
C GLN A 177 -9.57 -0.44 -3.41
N ALA A 178 -10.00 -1.67 -3.71
CA ALA A 178 -10.85 -2.41 -2.78
C ALA A 178 -10.23 -2.61 -1.38
N LEU A 179 -8.93 -2.90 -1.29
CA LEU A 179 -8.25 -2.97 0.01
C LEU A 179 -8.17 -1.61 0.69
N LEU A 180 -7.96 -0.53 -0.07
CA LEU A 180 -8.03 0.83 0.47
C LEU A 180 -9.41 1.12 1.07
N GLU A 181 -10.51 0.81 0.38
CA GLU A 181 -11.87 1.02 0.91
C GLU A 181 -12.08 0.22 2.20
N HIS A 182 -11.62 -1.04 2.24
CA HIS A 182 -11.67 -1.85 3.45
C HIS A 182 -10.89 -1.20 4.61
N TRP A 183 -9.69 -0.65 4.35
CA TRP A 183 -8.91 0.05 5.37
C TRP A 183 -9.45 1.42 5.76
N CYS A 184 -10.28 2.04 4.91
CA CYS A 184 -11.09 3.21 5.26
C CYS A 184 -12.29 2.85 6.14
N GLY A 185 -12.64 1.56 6.24
CA GLY A 185 -13.78 1.06 7.00
C GLY A 185 -15.02 0.75 6.15
N ASP A 186 -14.96 0.97 4.83
CA ASP A 186 -16.05 0.66 3.91
C ASP A 186 -15.88 -0.77 3.34
N HIS A 187 -16.24 -1.74 4.18
CA HIS A 187 -16.10 -3.16 3.87
C HIS A 187 -17.04 -3.63 2.77
N ASP A 188 -18.24 -3.03 2.67
CA ASP A 188 -19.24 -3.39 1.66
C ASP A 188 -18.77 -2.94 0.27
N GLN A 189 -18.26 -1.71 0.14
CA GLN A 189 -17.67 -1.24 -1.11
C GLN A 189 -16.45 -2.07 -1.50
N ALA A 190 -15.59 -2.43 -0.54
CA ALA A 190 -14.43 -3.29 -0.79
C ALA A 190 -14.85 -4.66 -1.39
N LEU A 191 -15.84 -5.32 -0.78
CA LEU A 191 -16.35 -6.60 -1.25
C LEU A 191 -17.01 -6.48 -2.63
N SER A 192 -17.79 -5.41 -2.85
CA SER A 192 -18.44 -5.12 -4.15
C SER A 192 -17.40 -4.97 -5.28
N LEU A 193 -16.33 -4.21 -5.04
CA LEU A 193 -15.24 -4.03 -6.01
C LEU A 193 -14.52 -5.36 -6.31
N LEU A 194 -14.25 -6.17 -5.28
CA LEU A 194 -13.61 -7.48 -5.47
C LEU A 194 -14.50 -8.45 -6.23
N GLU A 195 -15.81 -8.46 -5.96
CA GLU A 195 -16.78 -9.24 -6.73
C GLU A 195 -16.86 -8.78 -8.19
N TYR A 196 -16.83 -7.48 -8.42
CA TYR A 196 -16.79 -6.91 -9.76
C TYR A 196 -15.56 -7.40 -10.53
N VAL A 197 -14.37 -7.37 -9.92
CA VAL A 197 -13.12 -7.88 -10.50
C VAL A 197 -13.21 -9.36 -10.80
N MET A 198 -13.70 -10.17 -9.85
CA MET A 198 -13.79 -11.63 -10.00
C MET A 198 -14.76 -12.10 -11.10
N LYS A 199 -15.73 -11.27 -11.51
CA LYS A 199 -16.64 -11.55 -12.64
C LYS A 199 -15.98 -11.35 -14.01
N LYS A 200 -14.77 -10.78 -14.06
CA LYS A 200 -14.07 -10.47 -15.31
C LYS A 200 -13.17 -11.62 -15.77
N LYS A 201 -12.77 -11.57 -17.03
CA LYS A 201 -11.77 -12.47 -17.58
C LYS A 201 -10.39 -12.00 -17.12
N LEU A 202 -9.87 -12.66 -16.09
CA LEU A 202 -8.58 -12.37 -15.45
C LEU A 202 -7.52 -13.40 -15.86
N SER A 203 -6.26 -13.02 -15.72
CA SER A 203 -5.17 -14.00 -15.65
C SER A 203 -5.31 -14.85 -14.38
N ASP A 204 -4.72 -16.05 -14.36
CA ASP A 204 -4.77 -16.91 -13.16
C ASP A 204 -4.17 -16.20 -11.94
N GLN A 205 -3.08 -15.45 -12.15
CA GLN A 205 -2.45 -14.67 -11.09
C GLN A 205 -3.37 -13.55 -10.57
N ASP A 206 -4.03 -12.78 -11.43
CA ASP A 206 -4.92 -11.69 -10.97
C ASP A 206 -6.19 -12.23 -10.30
N ARG A 207 -6.67 -13.38 -10.75
CA ARG A 207 -7.78 -14.10 -10.11
C ARG A 207 -7.39 -14.57 -8.72
N LEU A 208 -6.20 -15.16 -8.57
CA LEU A 208 -5.66 -15.60 -7.28
C LEU A 208 -5.57 -14.43 -6.30
N GLU A 209 -5.04 -13.29 -6.75
CA GLU A 209 -4.86 -12.10 -5.93
C GLU A 209 -6.20 -11.50 -5.49
N ALA A 210 -7.19 -11.46 -6.38
CA ALA A 210 -8.53 -11.02 -6.01
C ALA A 210 -9.17 -11.94 -4.95
N ILE A 211 -8.94 -13.26 -5.04
CA ILE A 211 -9.41 -14.24 -4.05
C ILE A 211 -8.73 -14.03 -2.70
N ILE A 212 -7.39 -13.89 -2.67
CA ILE A 212 -6.62 -13.65 -1.45
C ILE A 212 -7.11 -12.38 -0.75
N LYS A 213 -7.28 -11.30 -1.50
CA LYS A 213 -7.78 -10.02 -0.98
C LYS A 213 -9.18 -10.15 -0.41
N LYS A 214 -10.09 -10.79 -1.13
CA LYS A 214 -11.48 -10.99 -0.66
C LYS A 214 -11.51 -11.87 0.58
N ALA A 215 -10.71 -12.92 0.64
CA ALA A 215 -10.61 -13.76 1.82
C ALA A 215 -10.07 -12.97 3.03
N SER A 216 -9.04 -12.13 2.85
CA SER A 216 -8.54 -11.26 3.91
C SER A 216 -9.63 -10.32 4.45
N VAL A 217 -10.35 -9.63 3.54
CA VAL A 217 -11.44 -8.72 3.94
C VAL A 217 -12.53 -9.48 4.70
N LEU A 218 -12.93 -10.67 4.22
CA LEU A 218 -13.94 -11.51 4.88
C LEU A 218 -13.50 -11.98 6.26
N MET A 219 -12.22 -12.33 6.43
CA MET A 219 -11.67 -12.73 7.73
C MET A 219 -11.64 -11.54 8.71
N ASP A 220 -11.26 -10.35 8.23
CA ASP A 220 -11.18 -9.14 9.05
C ASP A 220 -12.57 -8.66 9.54
N ILE A 221 -13.67 -9.11 8.91
CA ILE A 221 -15.07 -8.82 9.32
C ILE A 221 -15.79 -10.05 9.90
N ASP A 222 -15.05 -11.03 10.41
CA ASP A 222 -15.57 -12.25 11.06
C ASP A 222 -16.42 -13.18 10.18
N ARG A 223 -16.35 -13.05 8.84
CA ARG A 223 -17.03 -13.93 7.86
C ARG A 223 -16.12 -15.09 7.41
N VAL A 224 -15.51 -15.76 8.38
CA VAL A 224 -14.48 -16.80 8.19
C VAL A 224 -14.96 -17.99 7.32
N GLN A 225 -16.22 -18.41 7.49
CA GLN A 225 -16.78 -19.52 6.69
C GLN A 225 -16.84 -19.21 5.19
N GLU A 226 -17.12 -17.96 4.82
CA GLU A 226 -17.16 -17.54 3.43
C GLU A 226 -15.76 -17.43 2.84
N ALA A 227 -14.79 -16.95 3.63
CA ALA A 227 -13.38 -16.97 3.25
C ALA A 227 -12.90 -18.40 2.98
N GLY A 228 -13.25 -19.36 3.84
CA GLY A 228 -12.93 -20.78 3.64
C GLY A 228 -13.52 -21.37 2.36
N LYS A 229 -14.82 -21.12 2.08
CA LYS A 229 -15.46 -21.55 0.83
C LYS A 229 -14.82 -20.93 -0.41
N LEU A 230 -14.29 -19.72 -0.30
CA LEU A 230 -13.62 -19.03 -1.39
C LEU A 230 -12.26 -19.66 -1.70
N ILE A 231 -11.47 -19.91 -0.66
CA ILE A 231 -10.12 -20.48 -0.79
C ILE A 231 -10.17 -21.95 -1.21
N ALA A 232 -11.16 -22.72 -0.77
CA ALA A 232 -11.35 -24.11 -1.18
C ALA A 232 -11.57 -24.28 -2.69
N LYS A 233 -11.98 -23.22 -3.40
CA LYS A 233 -12.14 -23.23 -4.86
C LYS A 233 -10.84 -22.95 -5.62
N VAL A 234 -9.75 -22.63 -4.93
CA VAL A 234 -8.45 -22.37 -5.55
C VAL A 234 -7.75 -23.72 -5.79
N PRO A 235 -7.39 -24.03 -7.05
CA PRO A 235 -6.59 -25.22 -7.38
C PRO A 235 -5.26 -25.26 -6.61
N ASP A 236 -4.84 -26.44 -6.17
CA ASP A 236 -3.64 -26.60 -5.33
C ASP A 236 -2.33 -26.24 -6.06
N ASP A 237 -2.31 -26.32 -7.39
CA ASP A 237 -1.19 -25.89 -8.25
C ASP A 237 -1.01 -24.37 -8.29
N LEU A 238 -2.01 -23.60 -7.88
CA LEU A 238 -1.97 -22.14 -7.75
C LEU A 238 -1.76 -21.67 -6.31
N VAL A 239 -1.56 -22.58 -5.35
CA VAL A 239 -1.33 -22.23 -3.94
C VAL A 239 0.05 -21.63 -3.78
N ASP A 240 0.08 -20.33 -3.53
CA ASP A 240 1.28 -19.65 -3.05
C ASP A 240 1.41 -19.75 -1.52
N PHE A 241 2.55 -19.27 -1.01
CA PHE A 241 2.84 -19.24 0.43
C PHE A 241 1.78 -18.49 1.26
N ARG A 242 1.05 -17.52 0.68
CA ARG A 242 0.03 -16.77 1.43
C ARG A 242 -1.27 -17.53 1.53
N LEU A 243 -1.68 -18.19 0.46
CA LEU A 243 -2.82 -19.11 0.52
C LEU A 243 -2.56 -20.27 1.46
N SER A 244 -1.31 -20.77 1.56
CA SER A 244 -0.99 -21.80 2.56
C SER A 244 -1.12 -21.27 3.99
N LEU A 245 -0.66 -20.04 4.27
CA LEU A 245 -0.86 -19.39 5.57
C LEU A 245 -2.34 -19.20 5.90
N ILE A 246 -3.15 -18.72 4.94
CA ILE A 246 -4.58 -18.53 5.18
C ILE A 246 -5.27 -19.90 5.39
N LYS A 247 -4.96 -20.91 4.58
CA LYS A 247 -5.45 -22.28 4.78
C LYS A 247 -5.09 -22.81 6.18
N GLN A 248 -3.89 -22.53 6.69
CA GLN A 248 -3.47 -22.92 8.03
C GLN A 248 -4.31 -22.22 9.12
N VAL A 249 -4.54 -20.91 8.99
CA VAL A 249 -5.38 -20.16 9.95
C VAL A 249 -6.82 -20.67 9.94
N LEU A 250 -7.35 -21.03 8.77
CA LEU A 250 -8.70 -21.56 8.63
C LEU A 250 -8.84 -23.03 9.07
N GLY A 251 -7.78 -23.83 8.95
CA GLY A 251 -7.75 -25.25 9.33
C GLY A 251 -7.33 -25.51 10.77
N GLY A 252 -6.71 -24.55 11.46
CA GLY A 252 -6.26 -24.66 12.86
C GLY A 252 -7.37 -24.47 13.92
N GLY A 253 -8.63 -24.68 13.54
CA GLY A 253 -9.82 -24.51 14.38
C GLY A 253 -10.48 -25.82 14.79
N GLU A 254 -9.73 -26.92 14.87
CA GLU A 254 -10.16 -28.21 15.47
C GLU A 254 -9.47 -28.44 16.81
#